data_AF-A0A8S9QLF8-F1
#
_entry.id   AF-A0A8S9QLF8-F1
#
_cell.length_a   1.000
_cell.length_b   1.000
_cell.length_c   1.000
_cell.angle_alpha   90.00
_cell.angle_beta   90.00
_cell.angle_gamma   90.00
#
_symmetry.space_group_name_H-M   'P 1'
#
loop_
_entity.id
_entity.type
_entity.pdbx_description
1 polymer ?
#
loop_
_entity_poly.entity_id
_entity_poly.type
_entity_poly.pdbx_seq_one_letter_code
_entity_poly.pdbx_strand_id
1 'polypeptide(L)' 'MKVSLSSVHNKPTLELNLKTHLWTKEDLMMKEKLSKLAILDTLLAKKDPLTEAEEVVKNKLLAEYF' A
#
# COMPACT_ATOMS: atom_id res chain seq x y z
N MET A 1 47.54 5.66 29.89
CA MET A 1 46.39 4.91 29.33
C MET A 1 45.72 5.73 28.24
N LYS A 2 45.58 5.18 27.04
CA LYS A 2 44.67 5.66 25.99
C LYS A 2 43.95 4.43 25.44
N VAL A 3 42.65 4.31 25.65
CA VAL A 3 41.69 3.83 24.64
C VAL A 3 40.35 4.49 24.95
N SER A 4 39.86 5.22 23.97
CA SER A 4 38.57 5.89 23.95
C SER A 4 37.45 4.93 23.53
N LEU A 5 36.21 5.44 23.53
CA LEU A 5 35.08 5.03 22.68
C LEU A 5 34.21 3.85 23.15
N SER A 6 33.17 4.21 23.90
CA SER A 6 31.85 3.57 23.77
C SER A 6 30.71 4.61 23.88
N SER A 7 30.86 5.74 23.17
CA SER A 7 29.70 6.52 22.69
C SER A 7 29.31 5.99 21.31
N VAL A 8 28.80 4.76 21.25
CA VAL A 8 28.48 4.11 19.98
C VAL A 8 27.23 3.26 20.18
N HIS A 9 26.16 3.68 19.50
CA HIS A 9 24.97 2.92 19.13
C HIS A 9 23.86 2.71 20.18
N ASN A 10 23.03 3.74 20.37
CA ASN A 10 21.58 3.50 20.28
C ASN A 10 20.84 4.71 19.70
N LYS A 11 21.14 5.06 18.44
CA LYS A 11 20.40 6.09 17.68
C LYS A 11 19.58 5.57 16.47
N PRO A 12 19.68 4.33 15.93
CA PRO A 12 18.86 3.97 14.77
C PRO A 12 17.50 3.37 15.12
N THR A 13 17.22 3.06 16.40
CA THR A 13 16.01 2.29 16.77
C THR A 13 14.75 3.14 16.86
N LEU A 14 14.88 4.46 17.08
CA LEU A 14 13.73 5.37 17.19
C LEU A 14 13.30 5.98 15.84
N GLU A 15 14.16 5.94 14.82
CA GLU A 15 13.81 6.44 13.48
C GLU A 15 12.99 5.44 12.65
N LEU A 16 13.11 4.14 12.95
CA LEU A 16 12.37 3.10 12.23
C LEU A 16 10.87 3.09 12.60
N ASN A 17 10.51 3.53 13.81
CA ASN A 17 9.13 3.53 14.31
C ASN A 17 8.34 4.82 13.96
N LEU A 18 8.99 5.83 13.38
CA LEU A 18 8.30 7.04 12.91
C LEU A 18 7.92 6.96 11.43
N LYS A 19 8.69 6.20 10.62
CA LYS A 19 8.35 5.94 9.21
C LYS A 19 7.11 5.06 9.03
N THR A 20 6.76 4.26 10.02
CA THR A 20 5.58 3.38 10.01
C THR A 20 4.26 4.12 10.19
N HIS A 21 4.28 5.36 10.69
CA HIS A 21 3.06 6.11 11.02
C HIS A 21 2.86 7.37 10.17
N LEU A 22 3.81 7.70 9.30
CA LEU A 22 3.73 8.84 8.39
C LEU A 22 3.40 8.35 6.98
N TRP A 23 2.18 7.84 6.78
CA TRP A 23 1.67 7.64 5.43
C TRP A 23 1.73 8.97 4.71
N THR A 24 2.55 9.06 3.68
CA THR A 24 2.57 10.24 2.82
C THR A 24 1.27 10.25 1.99
N LYS A 25 0.89 11.41 1.45
CA LYS A 25 -0.28 11.49 0.55
C LYS A 25 -0.15 10.53 -0.64
N GLU A 26 1.08 10.26 -1.06
CA GLU A 26 1.41 9.29 -2.11
C GLU A 26 1.10 7.86 -1.66
N ASP A 27 1.48 7.47 -0.44
CA ASP A 27 1.11 6.16 0.13
C ASP A 27 -0.40 5.98 0.21
N LEU A 28 -1.13 7.05 0.56
CA LEU A 28 -2.59 7.00 0.65
C LEU A 28 -3.23 6.79 -0.72
N MET A 29 -2.76 7.52 -1.73
CA MET A 29 -3.19 7.36 -3.12
C MET A 29 -2.82 5.98 -3.67
N MET A 30 -1.61 5.48 -3.36
CA MET A 30 -1.19 4.14 -3.73
C MET A 30 -2.04 3.07 -3.05
N LYS A 31 -2.37 3.23 -1.76
CA LYS A 31 -3.28 2.32 -1.05
C LYS A 31 -4.66 2.32 -1.68
N GLU A 32 -5.21 3.48 -2.01
CA GLU A 32 -6.53 3.58 -2.62
C GLU A 32 -6.54 2.92 -4.02
N LYS A 33 -5.50 3.17 -4.82
CA LYS A 33 -5.30 2.51 -6.11
C LYS A 33 -5.16 0.99 -5.94
N LEU A 34 -4.36 0.53 -4.98
CA LEU A 34 -4.18 -0.89 -4.69
C LEU A 34 -5.48 -1.55 -4.24
N SER A 35 -6.28 -0.89 -3.41
CA SER A 35 -7.59 -1.40 -3.00
C SER A 35 -8.54 -1.52 -4.21
N LYS A 36 -8.58 -0.51 -5.08
CA LYS A 36 -9.38 -0.54 -6.33
C LYS A 36 -8.93 -1.67 -7.26
N LEU A 37 -7.63 -1.86 -7.42
CA LEU A 37 -7.06 -2.95 -8.23
C LEU A 37 -7.33 -4.33 -7.62
N ALA A 38 -7.26 -4.49 -6.29
CA ALA A 38 -7.59 -5.74 -5.62
C ALA A 38 -9.07 -6.13 -5.81
N ILE A 39 -9.97 -5.14 -5.81
CA ILE A 39 -11.37 -5.36 -6.16
C ILE A 39 -11.48 -5.83 -7.61
N LEU A 40 -10.86 -5.12 -8.56
CA LEU A 40 -10.86 -5.49 -9.97
C LEU A 40 -10.33 -6.92 -10.19
N ASP A 41 -9.20 -7.26 -9.55
CA ASP A 41 -8.59 -8.58 -9.64
C ASP A 41 -9.54 -9.68 -9.11
N THR A 42 -10.21 -9.42 -7.99
CA THR A 42 -11.22 -10.33 -7.44
C THR A 42 -12.40 -10.51 -8.40
N LEU A 43 -12.87 -9.44 -9.05
CA LEU A 43 -13.96 -9.49 -10.03
C LEU A 43 -13.54 -10.23 -11.31
N LEU A 44 -12.29 -10.13 -11.73
CA LEU A 44 -11.75 -10.87 -12.88
C LEU A 44 -11.48 -12.35 -12.56
N ALA A 45 -11.10 -12.66 -11.32
CA ALA A 45 -10.84 -14.02 -10.87
C ALA A 45 -12.11 -14.82 -10.54
N LYS A 46 -13.26 -14.13 -10.39
CA LYS A 46 -14.56 -14.77 -10.16
C LYS A 46 -14.90 -15.73 -11.30
N LYS A 47 -15.22 -16.97 -10.94
CA LYS A 47 -15.63 -18.05 -11.86
C LYS A 47 -17.11 -17.94 -12.24
N ASP A 48 -17.92 -17.36 -11.35
CA ASP A 48 -19.34 -17.13 -11.53
C ASP A 48 -19.59 -15.86 -12.35
N PRO A 49 -20.72 -15.79 -13.08
CA PRO A 49 -21.11 -14.58 -13.80
C PRO A 49 -21.25 -13.41 -12.82
N LEU A 50 -20.59 -12.30 -13.15
CA LEU A 50 -20.70 -11.05 -12.40
C LEU A 50 -22.14 -10.55 -12.45
N THR A 51 -22.62 -10.04 -11.33
CA THR A 51 -23.87 -9.29 -11.32
C THR A 51 -23.73 -7.98 -12.10
N GLU A 52 -24.84 -7.40 -12.55
CA GLU A 52 -24.84 -6.13 -13.31
C GLU A 52 -24.06 -5.03 -12.58
N ALA A 53 -24.21 -4.93 -11.25
CA ALA A 53 -23.48 -3.96 -10.44
C ALA A 53 -21.97 -4.20 -10.47
N GLU A 54 -21.54 -5.46 -10.35
CA GLU A 54 -20.12 -5.83 -10.38
C GLU A 54 -19.52 -5.62 -11.77
N GLU A 55 -20.29 -5.88 -12.83
CA GLU A 55 -19.87 -5.64 -14.19
C GLU A 55 -19.68 -4.15 -14.48
N VAL A 56 -20.60 -3.30 -13.98
CA VAL A 56 -20.46 -1.83 -14.04
C VAL A 56 -19.22 -1.37 -13.29
N VAL A 57 -18.97 -1.89 -12.09
CA VAL A 57 -17.77 -1.55 -11.31
C VAL A 57 -16.50 -2.00 -12.03
N LYS A 58 -16.45 -3.23 -12.54
CA LYS A 58 -15.34 -3.75 -13.34
C LYS A 58 -15.05 -2.86 -14.54
N ASN A 59 -16.07 -2.49 -15.31
CA ASN A 59 -15.92 -1.68 -16.52
C ASN A 59 -15.43 -0.26 -16.19
N LYS A 60 -15.94 0.35 -15.11
CA LYS A 60 -15.44 1.66 -14.63
C LYS A 60 -13.97 1.58 -14.21
N LEU A 61 -13.59 0.56 -13.45
CA LEU A 61 -12.21 0.36 -13.01
C LEU A 61 -11.28 0.10 -14.20
N LEU A 62 -11.71 -0.69 -15.19
CA LEU A 62 -10.95 -0.89 -16.42
C LEU A 62 -10.73 0.44 -17.15
N ALA A 63 -11.78 1.25 -17.35
CA ALA A 63 -11.66 2.56 -18.00
C ALA A 63 -10.82 3.59 -17.22
N GLU A 64 -10.71 3.46 -15.90
CA GLU A 64 -9.85 4.32 -15.07
C GLU A 64 -8.36 3.95 -15.18
N TYR A 65 -8.02 2.70 -15.53
CA TYR A 65 -6.64 2.20 -15.48
C TYR A 65 -6.07 1.70 -16.82
N PHE A 66 -6.91 1.46 -17.84
CA PHE A 66 -6.55 0.94 -19.16
C PHE A 66 -7.25 1.71 -20.28
#